data_AF-A0A0P1ARD5-F1
#
_entry.id   AF-A0A0P1ARD5-F1
#
_cell.length_a   1.000
_cell.length_b   1.000
_cell.length_c   1.000
_cell.angle_alpha   90.00
_cell.angle_beta   90.00
_cell.angle_gamma   90.00
#
_symmetry.space_group_name_H-M   'P 1'
#
loop_
_entity.id
_entity.type
_entity.pdbx_description
1 polymer ?
#
loop_
_entity_poly.entity_id
_entity_poly.type
_entity_poly.pdbx_seq_one_letter_code
_entity_poly.pdbx_strand_id
1 'polypeptide(L)'
;MTLESHMYAAALGALVPSLLLILQLEKQWIRELPPQCCGVLDSIFWLQPDAIHPHFECLGAFGRAMNVDFYIFDLLLFPLIYSTALSGLLRRLWPNFQLVWSVPVLAGGVDVVENVSIVKLLRLYPVQWKTLESVVSFLTRTKWVLVVSAIVFVIIGVFESMVKRVVTIYNEVASRSKNE
;
A
#
# COMPACT_ATOMS: atom_id res chain seq x y z
N MET A 1 17.77 18.62 -12.47
CA MET A 1 16.95 17.50 -11.98
C MET A 1 16.94 17.59 -10.46
N THR A 2 15.77 17.61 -9.81
CA THR A 2 15.69 17.82 -8.35
C THR A 2 15.78 16.50 -7.57
N LEU A 3 16.26 16.53 -6.32
CA LEU A 3 16.30 15.37 -5.41
C LEU A 3 14.94 14.64 -5.35
N GLU A 4 13.84 15.40 -5.27
CA GLU A 4 12.47 14.86 -5.28
C GLU A 4 12.18 14.01 -6.53
N SER A 5 12.70 14.41 -7.69
CA SER A 5 12.51 13.65 -8.95
C SER A 5 13.26 12.33 -8.92
N HIS A 6 14.46 12.30 -8.34
CA HIS A 6 15.23 11.07 -8.17
C HIS A 6 14.57 10.11 -7.18
N MET A 7 14.08 10.62 -6.04
CA MET A 7 13.35 9.81 -5.05
C MET A 7 12.09 9.18 -5.65
N TYR A 8 11.30 9.97 -6.38
CA TYR A 8 10.12 9.47 -7.07
C TYR A 8 10.48 8.39 -8.10
N ALA A 9 11.48 8.63 -8.95
CA ALA A 9 11.87 7.67 -9.98
C ALA A 9 12.40 6.37 -9.36
N ALA A 10 13.18 6.45 -8.28
CA ALA A 10 13.67 5.30 -7.55
C ALA A 10 12.53 4.50 -6.91
N ALA A 11 11.59 5.17 -6.24
CA ALA A 11 10.43 4.52 -5.63
C ALA A 11 9.53 3.86 -6.69
N LEU A 12 9.28 4.54 -7.80
CA LEU A 12 8.52 3.99 -8.92
C LEU A 12 9.21 2.76 -9.53
N GLY A 13 10.53 2.80 -9.71
CA GLY A 13 11.31 1.66 -10.18
C GLY A 13 11.36 0.50 -9.19
N ALA A 14 11.29 0.78 -7.89
CA ALA A 14 11.31 -0.22 -6.83
C ALA A 14 9.94 -0.88 -6.58
N LEU A 15 8.82 -0.27 -7.00
CA LEU A 15 7.46 -0.79 -6.77
C LEU A 15 7.28 -2.22 -7.29
N VAL A 16 7.61 -2.47 -8.57
CA VAL A 16 7.39 -3.78 -9.20
C VAL A 16 8.26 -4.87 -8.55
N PRO A 17 9.59 -4.69 -8.37
CA PRO A 17 10.40 -5.65 -7.64
C PRO A 17 9.91 -5.91 -6.21
N SER A 18 9.45 -4.86 -5.51
CA SER A 18 8.92 -4.98 -4.15
C SER A 18 7.64 -5.81 -4.10
N LEU A 19 6.70 -5.56 -5.02
CA LEU A 19 5.48 -6.35 -5.15
C LEU A 19 5.80 -7.81 -5.49
N LEU A 20 6.74 -8.06 -6.40
CA LEU A 20 7.17 -9.41 -6.75
C LEU A 20 7.80 -10.13 -5.56
N LEU A 21 8.57 -9.43 -4.73
CA LEU A 21 9.13 -9.97 -3.49
C LEU A 21 8.02 -10.38 -2.52
N ILE A 22 7.02 -9.52 -2.29
CA ILE A 22 5.86 -9.83 -1.43
C ILE A 22 5.12 -11.07 -1.94
N LEU A 23 4.79 -11.10 -3.24
CA LEU A 23 4.11 -12.26 -3.85
C LEU A 23 4.94 -13.54 -3.74
N GLN A 24 6.27 -13.43 -3.80
CA GLN A 24 7.16 -14.56 -3.62
C GLN A 24 7.16 -15.06 -2.16
N LEU A 25 7.16 -14.16 -1.18
CA LEU A 25 7.03 -14.50 0.24
C LEU A 25 5.68 -15.17 0.53
N GLU A 26 4.58 -14.63 0.01
CA GLU A 26 3.24 -15.23 0.15
C GLU A 26 3.18 -16.63 -0.49
N LYS A 27 3.82 -16.82 -1.64
CA LYS A 27 3.90 -18.13 -2.29
C LYS A 27 4.67 -19.16 -1.45
N GLN A 28 5.63 -18.74 -0.63
CA GLN A 28 6.28 -19.64 0.32
C GLN A 28 5.28 -20.10 1.39
N TRP A 29 4.42 -19.22 1.90
CA TRP A 29 3.40 -19.61 2.88
C TRP A 29 2.40 -20.62 2.34
N ILE A 30 1.94 -20.43 1.11
CA ILE A 30 1.01 -21.37 0.45
C ILE A 30 1.59 -22.80 0.36
N ARG A 31 2.92 -22.94 0.31
CA ARG A 31 3.58 -24.25 0.25
C ARG A 31 3.69 -24.92 1.60
N GLU A 32 3.92 -24.14 2.66
CA GLU A 32 4.28 -24.64 3.98
C GLU A 32 3.09 -24.71 4.96
N LEU A 33 2.00 -23.98 4.68
CA LEU A 33 0.85 -23.86 5.57
C LEU A 33 -0.45 -24.38 4.91
N PRO A 34 -1.41 -24.85 5.70
CA PRO A 34 -2.75 -25.16 5.21
C PRO A 34 -3.41 -23.93 4.58
N PRO A 35 -4.13 -24.07 3.44
CA PRO A 35 -4.71 -22.93 2.71
C PRO A 35 -5.56 -21.98 3.57
N GLN A 36 -6.26 -22.52 4.57
CA GLN A 36 -7.10 -21.75 5.49
C GLN A 36 -6.31 -20.92 6.53
N CYS A 37 -5.03 -21.22 6.72
CA CYS A 37 -4.13 -20.48 7.61
C CYS A 37 -3.15 -19.59 6.83
N CYS A 38 -3.13 -19.67 5.51
CA CYS A 38 -2.26 -18.87 4.66
C CYS A 38 -2.78 -17.43 4.55
N GLY A 39 -1.94 -16.44 4.88
CA GLY A 39 -2.24 -15.05 4.60
C GLY A 39 -1.69 -14.08 5.64
N VAL A 40 -1.29 -12.90 5.17
CA VAL A 40 -0.80 -11.82 6.05
C VAL A 40 -2.01 -11.01 6.49
N LEU A 41 -2.11 -10.69 7.79
CA LEU A 41 -3.28 -9.99 8.33
C LEU A 41 -3.53 -8.62 7.67
N ASP A 42 -2.46 -7.93 7.30
CA ASP A 42 -2.45 -6.60 6.70
C ASP A 42 -3.03 -6.56 5.26
N SER A 43 -3.11 -7.72 4.60
CA SER A 43 -3.73 -7.91 3.28
C SER A 43 -5.25 -8.07 3.35
N ILE A 44 -5.81 -8.30 4.55
CA ILE A 44 -7.24 -8.48 4.76
C ILE A 44 -7.93 -7.12 4.78
N PHE A 45 -8.59 -6.77 3.69
CA PHE A 45 -9.24 -5.46 3.48
C PHE A 45 -10.12 -4.99 4.64
N TRP A 46 -10.90 -5.90 5.23
CA TRP A 46 -11.86 -5.59 6.30
C TRP A 46 -11.65 -6.45 7.56
N LEU A 47 -10.40 -6.50 8.02
CA LEU A 47 -9.98 -7.30 9.17
C LEU A 47 -10.84 -7.04 10.41
N GLN A 48 -11.46 -8.10 10.94
CA GLN A 48 -12.17 -8.06 12.21
C GLN A 48 -11.21 -8.41 13.37
N PRO A 49 -11.35 -7.77 14.54
CA PRO A 49 -10.42 -7.98 15.65
C PRO A 49 -10.48 -9.41 16.23
N ASP A 50 -11.66 -10.01 16.25
CA ASP A 50 -11.89 -11.38 16.72
C ASP A 50 -11.32 -12.46 15.79
N ALA A 51 -10.98 -12.11 14.55
CA ALA A 51 -10.31 -13.02 13.61
C ALA A 51 -8.78 -13.11 13.81
N ILE A 52 -8.18 -12.16 14.53
CA ILE A 52 -6.71 -12.05 14.65
C ILE A 52 -6.12 -13.20 15.47
N HIS A 53 -6.65 -13.45 16.68
CA HIS A 53 -6.12 -14.50 17.55
C HIS A 53 -6.32 -15.91 16.97
N PRO A 54 -7.52 -16.28 16.43
CA PRO A 54 -7.70 -17.55 15.74
C PRO A 54 -6.77 -17.72 14.53
N HIS A 55 -6.47 -16.65 13.80
CA HIS A 55 -5.49 -16.70 12.71
C HIS A 55 -4.09 -17.06 13.22
N PHE A 56 -3.64 -16.43 14.31
CA PHE A 56 -2.34 -16.75 14.92
C PHE A 56 -2.26 -18.17 15.50
N GLU A 57 -3.38 -18.70 15.96
CA GLU A 57 -3.50 -20.11 16.36
C GLU A 57 -3.37 -21.03 15.14
N CYS A 58 -4.10 -20.75 14.05
CA CYS A 58 -4.05 -21.48 12.77
C CYS A 58 -2.63 -21.53 12.20
N LEU A 59 -1.90 -20.41 12.23
CA LEU A 59 -0.51 -20.32 11.76
C LEU A 59 0.44 -21.27 12.51
N GLY A 60 0.16 -21.61 13.76
CA GLY A 60 1.07 -22.35 14.63
C GLY A 60 2.39 -21.61 14.86
N ALA A 61 3.34 -22.27 15.53
CA ALA A 61 4.63 -21.65 15.84
C ALA A 61 5.44 -21.31 14.57
N PHE A 62 5.43 -22.21 13.59
CA PHE A 62 6.16 -22.05 12.34
C PHE A 62 5.60 -20.91 11.48
N GLY A 63 4.29 -20.86 11.25
CA GLY A 63 3.66 -19.79 10.49
C GLY A 63 3.83 -18.41 11.13
N ARG A 64 3.77 -18.32 12.46
CA ARG A 64 4.04 -17.06 13.17
C ARG A 64 5.48 -16.58 13.00
N ALA A 65 6.47 -17.48 12.99
CA ALA A 65 7.86 -17.12 12.73
C ALA A 65 8.03 -16.56 11.32
N MET A 66 7.46 -17.23 10.31
CA MET A 66 7.47 -16.72 8.93
C MET A 66 6.76 -15.36 8.80
N ASN A 67 5.70 -15.14 9.57
CA ASN A 67 4.98 -13.86 9.62
C ASN A 67 5.87 -12.74 10.18
N VAL A 68 6.66 -13.01 11.22
CA VAL A 68 7.66 -12.06 11.72
C VAL A 68 8.74 -11.77 10.68
N ASP A 69 9.22 -12.78 9.94
CA ASP A 69 10.23 -12.61 8.89
C ASP A 69 9.71 -11.77 7.71
N PHE A 70 8.45 -11.94 7.33
CA PHE A 70 7.78 -11.12 6.31
C PHE A 70 7.83 -9.62 6.66
N TYR A 71 7.55 -9.29 7.93
CA TYR A 71 7.61 -7.91 8.40
C TYR A 71 9.02 -7.33 8.41
N ILE A 72 10.11 -8.08 8.20
CA ILE A 72 11.44 -7.47 8.02
C ILE A 72 11.46 -6.54 6.81
N PHE A 73 10.77 -6.93 5.73
CA PHE A 73 10.63 -6.10 4.53
C PHE A 73 9.42 -5.17 4.63
N ASP A 74 8.27 -5.74 5.02
CA ASP A 74 6.99 -5.04 4.92
C ASP A 74 6.78 -3.98 6.02
N LEU A 75 7.50 -4.06 7.15
CA LEU A 75 7.34 -3.12 8.27
C LEU A 75 7.58 -1.65 7.89
N LEU A 76 8.55 -1.38 7.02
CA LEU A 76 8.95 0.00 6.70
C LEU A 76 9.29 0.21 5.24
N LEU A 77 10.01 -0.74 4.63
CA LEU A 77 10.56 -0.53 3.29
C LEU A 77 9.45 -0.47 2.24
N PHE A 78 8.50 -1.40 2.29
CA PHE A 78 7.37 -1.38 1.37
C PHE A 78 6.45 -0.16 1.55
N PRO A 79 6.01 0.20 2.78
CA PRO A 79 5.31 1.46 3.05
C PRO A 79 5.99 2.69 2.49
N LEU A 80 7.31 2.80 2.67
CA LEU A 80 8.08 3.93 2.16
C LEU A 80 8.10 3.97 0.62
N ILE A 81 8.29 2.82 -0.02
CA ILE A 81 8.36 2.72 -1.48
C ILE A 81 7.01 3.10 -2.09
N TYR A 82 5.90 2.47 -1.68
CA TYR A 82 4.61 2.75 -2.33
C TYR A 82 4.11 4.15 -2.00
N SER A 83 4.28 4.63 -0.77
CA SER A 83 3.83 5.98 -0.38
C SER A 83 4.59 7.05 -1.16
N THR A 84 5.90 6.90 -1.34
CA THR A 84 6.73 7.83 -2.12
C THR A 84 6.36 7.81 -3.61
N ALA A 85 6.19 6.61 -4.18
CA ALA A 85 5.82 6.47 -5.58
C ALA A 85 4.43 7.07 -5.87
N LEU A 86 3.41 6.73 -5.08
CA LEU A 86 2.06 7.25 -5.26
C LEU A 86 1.97 8.75 -4.97
N SER A 87 2.66 9.25 -3.93
CA SER A 87 2.65 10.69 -3.63
C SER A 87 3.31 11.49 -4.75
N GLY A 88 4.43 10.99 -5.30
CA GLY A 88 5.08 11.64 -6.44
C GLY A 88 4.25 11.59 -7.73
N LEU A 89 3.48 10.53 -7.95
CA LEU A 89 2.55 10.45 -9.07
C LEU A 89 1.38 11.43 -8.88
N LEU A 90 0.74 11.42 -7.71
CA LEU A 90 -0.37 12.31 -7.40
C LEU A 90 0.04 13.79 -7.41
N ARG A 91 1.27 14.14 -6.99
CA ARG A 91 1.76 15.52 -7.08
C ARG A 91 1.90 16.01 -8.52
N ARG A 92 2.13 15.10 -9.48
CA ARG A 92 2.17 15.43 -10.92
C ARG A 92 0.78 15.54 -11.53
N LEU A 93 -0.16 14.71 -11.09
CA LEU A 93 -1.56 14.74 -11.56
C LEU A 93 -2.36 15.89 -10.94
N TRP A 94 -2.07 16.22 -9.68
CA TRP A 94 -2.82 17.16 -8.83
C TRP A 94 -1.89 18.18 -8.15
N PRO A 95 -1.10 18.98 -8.89
CA PRO A 95 -0.07 19.84 -8.31
C PRO A 95 -0.59 20.87 -7.30
N ASN A 96 -1.85 21.30 -7.45
CA ASN A 96 -2.48 22.33 -6.61
C ASN A 96 -3.24 21.76 -5.39
N PHE A 97 -3.35 20.43 -5.25
CA PHE A 97 -4.17 19.80 -4.21
C PHE A 97 -3.30 19.01 -3.22
N GLN A 98 -2.71 19.72 -2.25
CA GLN A 98 -1.82 19.11 -1.25
C GLN A 98 -2.44 17.96 -0.48
N LEU A 99 -3.73 18.07 -0.15
CA LEU A 99 -4.45 17.01 0.54
C LEU A 99 -4.41 15.69 -0.24
N VAL A 100 -4.56 15.74 -1.57
CA VAL A 100 -4.62 14.56 -2.44
C VAL A 100 -3.26 13.84 -2.45
N TRP A 101 -2.17 14.56 -2.70
CA TRP A 101 -0.85 13.93 -2.76
C TRP A 101 -0.25 13.60 -1.38
N SER A 102 -0.88 14.04 -0.28
CA SER A 102 -0.51 13.63 1.08
C SER A 102 -1.19 12.32 1.51
N VAL A 103 -2.25 11.86 0.83
CA VAL A 103 -2.97 10.63 1.18
C VAL A 103 -2.06 9.40 1.25
N PRO A 104 -1.15 9.14 0.29
CA PRO A 104 -0.29 7.95 0.36
C PRO A 104 0.74 8.02 1.49
N VAL A 105 1.19 9.23 1.88
CA VAL A 105 2.07 9.41 3.05
C VAL A 105 1.34 9.03 4.33
N LEU A 106 0.09 9.45 4.48
CA LEU A 106 -0.75 9.06 5.60
C LEU A 106 -0.99 7.55 5.61
N ALA A 107 -1.28 6.95 4.44
CA ALA A 107 -1.45 5.51 4.31
C ALA A 107 -0.19 4.77 4.80
N GLY A 108 0.99 5.13 4.29
CA GLY A 108 2.26 4.53 4.70
C GLY A 108 2.56 4.71 6.19
N GLY A 109 2.21 5.86 6.78
CA GLY A 109 2.35 6.07 8.23
C GLY A 109 1.44 5.15 9.05
N VAL A 110 0.18 4.99 8.64
CA VAL A 110 -0.77 4.07 9.29
C VAL A 110 -0.30 2.62 9.16
N ASP A 111 0.22 2.24 7.99
CA ASP A 111 0.75 0.91 7.68
C ASP A 111 1.93 0.53 8.58
N VAL A 112 2.89 1.44 8.79
CA VAL A 112 4.02 1.20 9.71
C VAL A 112 3.52 0.94 11.14
N VAL A 113 2.56 1.74 11.62
CA VAL A 113 2.01 1.58 12.99
C VAL A 113 1.21 0.28 13.11
N GLU A 114 0.47 -0.09 12.07
CA GLU A 114 -0.22 -1.39 11.97
C GLU A 114 0.79 -2.55 12.05
N ASN A 115 1.81 -2.53 11.21
CA ASN A 115 2.81 -3.59 11.11
C ASN A 115 3.57 -3.77 12.44
N VAL A 116 3.94 -2.68 13.11
CA VAL A 116 4.50 -2.73 14.48
C VAL A 116 3.54 -3.39 15.45
N SER A 117 2.25 -3.06 15.38
CA SER A 117 1.21 -3.60 16.27
C SER A 117 0.98 -5.09 16.02
N ILE A 118 1.00 -5.55 14.77
CA ILE A 118 0.89 -6.96 14.40
C ILE A 118 2.11 -7.75 14.90
N VAL A 119 3.33 -7.26 14.67
CA VAL A 119 4.55 -7.88 15.20
C VAL A 119 4.52 -7.98 16.73
N LYS A 120 3.97 -6.96 17.41
CA LYS A 120 3.80 -6.99 18.87
C LYS A 120 2.84 -8.11 19.30
N LEU A 121 1.70 -8.27 18.62
CA LEU A 121 0.76 -9.36 18.91
C LEU A 121 1.37 -10.74 18.64
N LEU A 122 2.08 -10.91 17.52
CA LEU A 122 2.78 -12.16 17.17
C LEU A 122 3.77 -12.59 18.27
N ARG A 123 4.50 -11.63 18.86
CA ARG A 123 5.46 -11.88 19.94
C ARG A 123 4.82 -12.13 21.30
N LEU A 124 3.59 -11.68 21.51
CA LEU A 124 2.85 -11.87 22.77
C LEU A 124 2.06 -13.18 22.81
N TYR A 125 1.77 -13.76 21.65
CA TYR A 125 1.08 -15.04 21.55
C TYR A 125 1.75 -16.11 22.46
N PRO A 126 1.00 -16.89 23.25
CA PRO A 126 -0.46 -17.10 23.20
C PRO A 126 -1.29 -16.12 24.06
N VAL A 127 -0.69 -15.07 24.64
CA VAL A 127 -1.46 -14.09 25.42
C VAL A 127 -2.34 -13.26 24.49
N GLN A 128 -3.65 -13.27 24.73
CA GLN A 128 -4.59 -12.47 23.97
C GLN A 128 -4.60 -11.01 24.45
N TRP A 129 -4.50 -10.05 23.52
CA TRP A 129 -4.60 -8.62 23.82
C TRP A 129 -5.69 -7.95 22.97
N LYS A 130 -6.93 -8.08 23.43
CA LYS A 130 -8.14 -7.61 22.71
C LYS A 130 -8.11 -6.13 22.32
N THR A 131 -7.54 -5.26 23.16
CA THR A 131 -7.40 -3.84 22.85
C THR A 131 -6.46 -3.62 21.67
N LEU A 132 -5.31 -4.30 21.63
CA LEU A 132 -4.35 -4.16 20.55
C LEU A 132 -4.86 -4.84 19.25
N GLU A 133 -5.60 -5.93 19.35
CA GLU A 133 -6.34 -6.54 18.23
C GLU A 133 -7.35 -5.55 17.62
N SER A 134 -8.07 -4.80 18.45
CA SER A 134 -8.98 -3.74 18.00
C SER A 134 -8.25 -2.59 17.32
N VAL A 135 -7.08 -2.19 17.83
CA VAL A 135 -6.23 -1.17 17.22
C VAL A 135 -5.72 -1.64 15.86
N VAL A 136 -5.21 -2.86 15.74
CA VAL A 136 -4.77 -3.45 14.46
C VAL A 136 -5.91 -3.42 13.45
N SER A 137 -7.08 -3.96 13.80
CA SER A 137 -8.25 -3.96 12.91
C SER A 137 -8.66 -2.55 12.46
N PHE A 138 -8.58 -1.55 13.34
CA PHE A 138 -8.87 -0.16 12.98
C PHE A 138 -7.82 0.42 12.02
N LEU A 139 -6.54 0.17 12.28
CA LEU A 139 -5.43 0.63 11.43
C LEU A 139 -5.48 -0.01 10.05
N THR A 140 -5.67 -1.33 9.95
CA THR A 140 -5.81 -2.06 8.67
C THR A 140 -6.92 -1.45 7.81
N ARG A 141 -8.11 -1.24 8.40
CA ARG A 141 -9.24 -0.63 7.68
C ARG A 141 -8.93 0.81 7.25
N THR A 142 -8.32 1.60 8.13
CA THR A 142 -7.94 2.99 7.84
C THR A 142 -6.93 3.05 6.71
N LYS A 143 -5.90 2.20 6.74
CA LYS A 143 -4.92 2.04 5.66
C LYS A 143 -5.61 1.76 4.34
N TRP A 144 -6.48 0.75 4.29
CA TRP A 144 -7.17 0.36 3.06
C TRP A 144 -8.06 1.47 2.50
N VAL A 145 -8.77 2.21 3.35
CA VAL A 145 -9.52 3.40 2.92
C VAL A 145 -8.58 4.44 2.28
N LEU A 146 -7.43 4.72 2.88
CA LEU A 146 -6.46 5.68 2.36
C LEU A 146 -5.82 5.20 1.04
N VAL A 147 -5.42 3.92 0.97
CA VAL A 147 -4.84 3.31 -0.24
C VAL A 147 -5.84 3.33 -1.40
N VAL A 148 -7.08 2.89 -1.17
CA VAL A 148 -8.14 2.95 -2.19
C VAL A 148 -8.42 4.38 -2.64
N SER A 149 -8.46 5.33 -1.69
CA SER A 149 -8.64 6.74 -2.03
C SER A 149 -7.52 7.27 -2.92
N ALA A 150 -6.26 6.94 -2.61
CA ALA A 150 -5.11 7.32 -3.43
C ALA A 150 -5.22 6.72 -4.85
N ILE A 151 -5.61 5.45 -4.98
CA ILE A 151 -5.80 4.80 -6.27
C ILE A 151 -6.91 5.49 -7.08
N VAL A 152 -8.04 5.83 -6.45
CA VAL A 152 -9.14 6.56 -7.10
C VAL A 152 -8.66 7.92 -7.62
N PHE A 153 -7.90 8.69 -6.82
CA PHE A 153 -7.33 9.95 -7.26
C PHE A 153 -6.33 9.79 -8.42
N VAL A 154 -5.55 8.71 -8.44
CA VAL A 154 -4.67 8.41 -9.59
C VAL A 154 -5.50 8.17 -10.84
N ILE A 155 -6.53 7.32 -10.77
CA ILE A 155 -7.40 7.00 -11.92
C ILE A 155 -8.06 8.26 -12.48
N ILE A 156 -8.67 9.08 -11.62
CA ILE A 156 -9.32 10.33 -12.02
C ILE A 156 -8.28 11.28 -12.64
N GLY A 157 -7.12 11.46 -12.00
CA GLY A 157 -6.09 12.38 -12.48
C GLY A 157 -5.50 11.97 -13.83
N VAL A 158 -5.31 10.66 -14.05
CA VAL A 158 -4.88 10.13 -15.36
C VAL A 158 -5.93 10.40 -16.42
N PHE A 159 -7.21 10.13 -16.13
CA PHE A 159 -8.30 10.37 -17.06
C PHE A 159 -8.41 11.86 -17.43
N GLU A 160 -8.36 12.76 -16.46
CA GLU A 160 -8.34 14.21 -16.72
C GLU A 160 -7.15 14.63 -17.59
N SER A 161 -5.96 14.07 -17.33
CA SER A 161 -4.75 14.38 -18.09
C SER A 161 -4.85 13.91 -19.54
N MET A 162 -5.45 12.74 -19.77
CA MET A 162 -5.71 12.22 -21.12
C MET A 162 -6.69 13.12 -21.88
N VAL A 163 -7.80 13.53 -21.25
CA VAL A 163 -8.80 14.42 -21.87
C VAL A 163 -8.19 15.77 -22.23
N LYS A 164 -7.45 16.40 -21.30
CA LYS A 164 -6.76 17.69 -21.55
C LYS A 164 -5.79 17.59 -22.74
N ARG A 165 -5.07 16.48 -22.85
CA ARG A 165 -4.13 16.25 -23.96
C ARG A 165 -4.84 16.12 -25.31
N VAL A 166 -5.95 15.38 -25.37
CA VAL A 166 -6.76 15.23 -26.59
C VAL A 166 -7.31 16.58 -27.05
N VAL A 167 -7.87 17.37 -26.13
CA VAL A 167 -8.41 18.71 -26.44
C VAL A 167 -7.31 19.65 -26.96
N THR A 168 -6.12 19.59 -26.35
CA THR A 168 -4.97 20.42 -26.78
C THR A 168 -4.55 20.07 -28.21
N ILE A 169 -4.39 18.78 -28.53
CA ILE A 169 -4.04 18.31 -29.87
C ILE A 169 -5.08 18.75 -30.90
N TYR A 170 -6.37 18.61 -30.57
CA TYR A 170 -7.45 19.03 -31.45
C TYR A 170 -7.37 20.53 -31.78
N ASN A 171 -7.15 21.38 -30.77
CA ASN A 171 -7.03 22.82 -30.94
C ASN A 171 -5.81 23.22 -31.78
N GLU A 172 -4.67 22.55 -31.59
CA GLU A 172 -3.47 22.77 -32.41
C GLU A 172 -3.72 22.45 -33.89
N VAL A 173 -4.37 21.31 -34.17
CA VAL A 173 -4.73 20.91 -35.55
C VAL A 173 -5.71 21.90 -36.19
N ALA A 174 -6.76 22.28 -35.45
CA ALA A 174 -7.75 23.25 -35.93
C ALA A 174 -7.15 24.64 -36.21
N SER A 175 -6.13 25.06 -35.45
CA SER A 175 -5.45 26.34 -35.66
C SER A 175 -4.58 26.34 -36.93
N ARG A 176 -3.94 25.22 -37.28
CA ARG A 176 -3.13 25.10 -38.52
C ARG A 176 -4.01 25.16 -39.77
N SER A 177 -5.15 24.46 -39.76
CA SER A 177 -6.09 24.46 -40.88
C SER A 177 -6.70 25.84 -41.19
N LYS A 178 -6.67 26.81 -40.25
CA LYS A 178 -7.17 28.17 -40.49
C LYS A 178 -6.12 29.11 -41.07
N ASN A 179 -4.84 28.72 -41.05
CA ASN A 179 -3.72 29.53 -41.53
C ASN A 179 -3.20 29.08 -42.91
N GLU A 180 -3.79 28.04 -43.49
CA GLU A 180 -3.59 27.58 -44.88
C GLU A 180 -4.76 28.06 -45.76
#